data_AF-A0A182SZ85-F1
#
_entry.id   AF-A0A182SZ85-F1
#
_cell.length_a   1.000
_cell.length_b   1.000
_cell.length_c   1.000
_cell.angle_alpha   90.00
_cell.angle_beta   90.00
_cell.angle_gamma   90.00
#
_symmetry.space_group_name_H-M   'P 1'
#
loop_
_entity.id
_entity.type
_entity.pdbx_description
1 polymer ?
#
loop_
_entity_poly.entity_id
_entity_poly.type
_entity_poly.pdbx_seq_one_letter_code
_entity_poly.pdbx_strand_id
1 'polypeptide(L)'
;MSPTWYRYLRYAVCAFLLFLLVRLIRHRKPKETYIPADIVKEDPGFLQSYDTATELHRYSSVFFIESSAPFKPIVTIEPRQACAIESAARANPHKKVIVLFASWNEFTNPNQVRFPDILTLVRLPNVHFRWLDLEHFAHGTPVEGVIRSDKLHQRRNGAEYLSEILRLVLLYKYGGIYLDLDVVTMKKLEFYNPNFFGAETPRLVGSSVIGLER
;
A
#
# COMPACT_ATOMS: atom_id res chain seq x y z
N MET A 1 -46.93 11.44 -35.45
CA MET A 1 -45.52 11.91 -35.46
C MET A 1 -44.83 11.28 -36.65
N SER A 2 -44.08 12.05 -37.45
CA SER A 2 -43.50 11.56 -38.70
C SER A 2 -42.26 10.67 -38.46
N PRO A 3 -41.97 9.68 -39.32
CA PRO A 3 -40.76 8.85 -39.26
C PRO A 3 -39.45 9.68 -39.27
N THR A 4 -39.51 10.89 -39.84
CA THR A 4 -38.40 11.84 -39.88
C THR A 4 -38.09 12.42 -38.50
N TRP A 5 -39.08 12.67 -37.66
CA TRP A 5 -38.88 13.20 -36.30
C TRP A 5 -38.07 12.24 -35.41
N TYR A 6 -38.38 10.93 -35.48
CA TYR A 6 -37.62 9.91 -34.75
C TYR A 6 -36.17 9.78 -35.23
N ARG A 7 -35.91 10.01 -36.52
CA ARG A 7 -34.54 10.08 -37.05
C ARG A 7 -33.77 11.27 -36.47
N TYR A 8 -34.34 12.47 -36.47
CA TYR A 8 -33.70 13.65 -35.90
C TYR A 8 -33.44 13.52 -34.40
N LEU A 9 -34.39 12.95 -33.65
CA LEU A 9 -34.21 12.68 -32.23
C LEU A 9 -33.07 11.69 -31.96
N ARG A 10 -32.95 10.64 -32.77
CA ARG A 10 -31.82 9.68 -32.68
C ARG A 10 -30.48 10.35 -32.97
N TYR A 11 -30.40 11.20 -34.00
CA TYR A 11 -29.16 11.94 -34.30
C TYR A 11 -28.77 12.89 -33.18
N ALA A 12 -29.74 13.60 -32.59
CA ALA A 12 -29.51 14.50 -31.47
C ALA A 12 -28.98 13.76 -30.23
N VAL A 13 -29.57 12.60 -29.90
CA VAL A 13 -29.11 11.76 -28.78
C VAL A 13 -27.70 11.22 -29.04
N CYS A 14 -27.41 10.73 -30.25
CA CYS A 14 -26.06 10.25 -30.59
C CYS A 14 -25.02 11.37 -30.52
N ALA A 15 -25.34 12.57 -31.00
CA ALA A 15 -24.46 13.73 -30.93
C ALA A 15 -24.19 14.16 -29.48
N PHE A 16 -25.22 14.11 -28.62
CA PHE A 16 -25.07 14.41 -27.19
C PHE A 16 -24.23 13.36 -26.47
N LEU A 17 -24.43 12.06 -26.75
CA LEU A 17 -23.61 10.98 -26.19
C LEU A 17 -22.15 11.06 -26.65
N LEU A 18 -21.92 11.36 -27.92
CA LEU A 18 -20.57 11.61 -28.45
C LEU A 18 -19.92 12.82 -27.78
N PHE A 19 -20.66 13.90 -27.56
CA PHE A 19 -20.17 15.07 -26.84
C PHE A 19 -19.80 14.76 -25.39
N LEU A 20 -20.62 13.96 -24.68
CA LEU A 20 -20.32 13.49 -23.33
C LEU A 20 -19.08 12.58 -23.31
N LEU A 21 -18.94 11.66 -24.28
CA LEU A 21 -17.77 10.82 -24.45
C LEU A 21 -16.51 11.64 -24.70
N VAL A 22 -16.57 12.63 -25.59
CA VAL A 22 -15.46 13.54 -25.88
C VAL A 22 -15.11 14.38 -24.65
N ARG A 23 -16.10 14.82 -23.85
CA ARG A 23 -15.85 15.49 -22.57
C ARG A 23 -15.20 14.57 -21.55
N LEU A 24 -15.63 13.32 -21.43
CA LEU A 24 -15.03 12.30 -20.57
C LEU A 24 -13.58 11.98 -20.99
N ILE A 25 -13.33 11.88 -22.29
CA ILE A 25 -11.98 11.66 -22.85
C ILE A 25 -11.10 12.91 -22.66
N ARG A 26 -11.63 14.12 -22.86
CA ARG A 26 -10.91 15.38 -22.59
C ARG A 26 -10.63 15.61 -21.10
N HIS A 27 -11.52 15.16 -20.21
CA HIS A 27 -11.30 15.21 -18.76
C HIS A 27 -10.39 14.11 -18.23
N ARG A 28 -10.13 13.05 -19.00
CA ARG A 28 -8.99 12.16 -18.72
C ARG A 28 -7.72 12.97 -18.94
N LYS A 29 -7.20 13.57 -17.86
CA LYS A 29 -5.82 14.05 -17.82
C LYS A 29 -4.94 12.87 -18.28
N PRO A 30 -3.97 13.10 -19.18
CA PRO A 30 -2.95 12.10 -19.44
C PRO A 30 -2.34 11.70 -18.09
N LYS A 31 -2.20 10.38 -17.86
CA LYS A 31 -1.57 9.86 -16.65
C LYS A 31 -0.17 10.45 -16.62
N GLU A 32 0.12 11.34 -15.67
CA GLU A 32 1.43 11.95 -15.54
C GLU A 32 2.45 10.82 -15.45
N THR A 33 3.34 10.75 -16.44
CA THR A 33 4.46 9.82 -16.43
C THR A 33 5.43 10.38 -15.42
N TYR A 34 5.34 9.87 -14.21
CA TYR A 34 6.13 10.32 -13.10
C TYR A 34 7.62 9.98 -13.32
N ILE A 35 8.53 10.94 -13.04
CA ILE A 35 9.98 10.80 -13.23
C ILE A 35 10.62 10.40 -11.90
N PRO A 36 11.27 9.22 -11.79
CA PRO A 36 11.93 8.71 -10.57
C PRO A 36 12.73 9.72 -9.73
N ALA A 37 13.32 10.75 -10.35
CA ALA A 37 14.04 11.81 -9.67
C ALA A 37 13.18 12.65 -8.72
N ASP A 38 11.92 12.93 -9.07
CA ASP A 38 11.05 13.81 -8.27
C ASP A 38 10.57 13.16 -6.97
N ILE A 39 10.58 11.83 -6.88
CA ILE A 39 10.20 11.08 -5.65
C ILE A 39 11.46 10.94 -4.84
N VAL A 40 12.59 10.55 -5.44
CA VAL A 40 13.85 10.46 -4.69
C VAL A 40 14.20 11.81 -4.06
N LYS A 41 13.80 12.93 -4.66
CA LYS A 41 13.92 14.25 -4.04
C LYS A 41 13.05 14.42 -2.78
N GLU A 42 11.81 13.95 -2.79
CA GLU A 42 10.84 14.10 -1.69
C GLU A 42 11.01 13.02 -0.61
N ASP A 43 11.35 11.78 -1.01
CA ASP A 43 11.69 10.63 -0.19
C ASP A 43 13.05 10.06 -0.66
N PRO A 44 14.18 10.54 -0.11
CA PRO A 44 15.51 10.05 -0.48
C PRO A 44 15.71 8.55 -0.24
N GLY A 45 14.94 7.98 0.69
CA GLY A 45 14.94 6.55 1.01
C GLY A 45 13.99 5.72 0.15
N PHE A 46 13.40 6.30 -0.90
CA PHE A 46 12.40 5.62 -1.72
C PHE A 46 12.92 4.28 -2.25
N LEU A 47 12.26 3.18 -1.85
CA LEU A 47 12.63 1.80 -2.19
C LEU A 47 14.07 1.39 -1.82
N GLN A 48 14.74 2.15 -0.95
CA GLN A 48 15.93 1.65 -0.29
C GLN A 48 15.55 0.54 0.70
N SER A 49 16.48 -0.39 0.92
CA SER A 49 16.28 -1.50 1.87
C SER A 49 15.96 -0.94 3.26
N TYR A 50 14.90 -1.47 3.86
CA TYR A 50 14.47 -1.06 5.19
C TYR A 50 15.40 -1.65 6.27
N ASP A 51 16.11 -0.77 6.98
CA ASP A 51 16.85 -1.11 8.20
C ASP A 51 16.41 -0.21 9.36
N THR A 52 16.11 -0.82 10.49
CA THR A 52 15.67 -0.16 11.72
C THR A 52 16.77 0.46 12.56
N ALA A 53 18.04 0.17 12.29
CA ALA A 53 19.17 0.73 13.03
C ALA A 53 19.17 2.28 13.03
N THR A 54 18.50 2.91 12.06
CA THR A 54 18.43 4.37 11.90
C THR A 54 17.05 4.97 12.23
N GLU A 55 16.01 4.16 12.48
CA GLU A 55 14.61 4.63 12.54
C GLU A 55 13.81 4.25 13.80
N LEU A 56 14.42 3.62 14.81
CA LEU A 56 13.71 3.20 16.02
C LEU A 56 13.60 4.28 17.12
N HIS A 57 12.38 4.78 17.35
CA HIS A 57 11.95 5.26 18.66
C HIS A 57 10.55 4.74 19.01
N ARG A 58 10.45 3.96 20.10
CA ARG A 58 9.31 3.90 21.04
C ARG A 58 7.91 4.01 20.39
N TYR A 59 7.56 3.08 19.49
CA TYR A 59 6.21 2.97 18.91
C TYR A 59 5.77 4.18 18.04
N SER A 60 6.73 4.93 17.50
CA SER A 60 6.48 6.05 16.60
C SER A 60 6.08 5.63 15.19
N SER A 61 6.15 4.33 14.87
CA SER A 61 5.98 3.83 13.50
C SER A 61 4.66 3.08 13.31
N VAL A 62 3.98 3.43 12.21
CA VAL A 62 2.81 2.75 11.66
C VAL A 62 3.24 2.14 10.34
N PHE A 63 2.94 0.87 10.14
CA PHE A 63 3.43 0.09 9.02
C PHE A 63 2.29 -0.37 8.13
N PHE A 64 2.55 -0.31 6.82
CA PHE A 64 1.78 -1.02 5.81
C PHE A 64 2.74 -1.95 5.05
N ILE A 65 2.26 -3.10 4.57
CA ILE A 65 3.03 -3.98 3.70
C ILE A 65 2.26 -4.22 2.40
N GLU A 66 2.89 -3.93 1.27
CA GLU A 66 2.50 -4.45 -0.04
C GLU A 66 3.34 -5.71 -0.32
N SER A 67 2.70 -6.87 -0.40
CA SER A 67 3.38 -8.17 -0.51
C SER A 67 3.07 -8.91 -1.82
N SER A 68 2.60 -8.22 -2.86
CA SER A 68 2.18 -8.88 -4.09
C SER A 68 3.32 -9.13 -5.08
N ALA A 69 4.42 -8.39 -5.01
CA ALA A 69 5.59 -8.57 -5.89
C ALA A 69 6.09 -10.02 -5.98
N PRO A 70 6.19 -10.77 -4.85
CA PRO A 70 6.40 -12.22 -4.79
C PRO A 70 5.60 -13.09 -5.76
N PHE A 71 4.38 -12.66 -6.11
CA PHE A 71 3.40 -13.42 -6.89
C PHE A 71 2.90 -12.67 -8.14
N LYS A 72 3.35 -11.43 -8.37
CA LYS A 72 2.92 -10.58 -9.47
C LYS A 72 4.11 -9.82 -10.07
N PRO A 73 4.20 -9.71 -11.41
CA PRO A 73 5.30 -9.01 -12.07
C PRO A 73 5.24 -7.49 -11.88
N ILE A 74 4.06 -6.95 -11.57
CA ILE A 74 3.81 -5.52 -11.38
C ILE A 74 3.06 -5.36 -10.06
N VAL A 75 3.68 -4.64 -9.13
CA VAL A 75 3.05 -4.18 -7.90
C VAL A 75 2.22 -2.96 -8.20
N THR A 76 0.99 -2.90 -7.70
CA THR A 76 0.13 -1.72 -7.86
C THR A 76 -0.42 -1.30 -6.53
N ILE A 77 -0.23 -0.02 -6.16
CA ILE A 77 -0.98 0.61 -5.09
C ILE A 77 -2.19 1.29 -5.74
N GLU A 78 -3.36 0.70 -5.49
CA GLU A 78 -4.64 1.19 -5.97
C GLU A 78 -5.10 2.42 -5.16
N PRO A 79 -5.98 3.27 -5.71
CA PRO A 79 -6.46 4.48 -5.01
C PRO A 79 -7.03 4.20 -3.61
N ARG A 80 -7.71 3.06 -3.41
CA ARG A 80 -8.21 2.66 -2.08
C ARG A 80 -7.08 2.48 -1.07
N GLN A 81 -5.97 1.90 -1.52
CA GLN A 81 -4.80 1.66 -0.68
C GLN A 81 -4.02 2.95 -0.42
N ALA A 82 -3.95 3.84 -1.41
CA ALA A 82 -3.45 5.19 -1.22
C ALA A 82 -4.25 5.95 -0.15
N CYS A 83 -5.59 5.85 -0.14
CA CYS A 83 -6.42 6.45 0.90
C CYS A 83 -6.15 5.89 2.30
N ALA A 84 -5.87 4.58 2.42
CA ALA A 84 -5.50 3.98 3.71
C ALA A 84 -4.22 4.62 4.27
N ILE A 85 -3.18 4.71 3.43
CA ILE A 85 -1.90 5.35 3.78
C ILE A 85 -2.09 6.82 4.14
N GLU A 86 -2.80 7.58 3.30
CA GLU A 86 -3.08 9.00 3.51
C GLU A 86 -3.84 9.23 4.83
N SER A 87 -4.88 8.44 5.11
CA SER A 87 -5.69 8.58 6.31
C SER A 87 -4.88 8.35 7.58
N ALA A 88 -4.00 7.33 7.58
CA ALA A 88 -3.10 7.06 8.70
C ALA A 88 -2.12 8.21 8.93
N ALA A 89 -1.51 8.72 7.86
CA ALA A 89 -0.55 9.82 7.91
C ALA A 89 -1.19 11.12 8.43
N ARG A 90 -2.37 11.47 7.92
CA ARG A 90 -3.10 12.70 8.32
C ARG A 90 -3.61 12.63 9.75
N ALA A 91 -4.12 11.48 10.18
CA ALA A 91 -4.60 11.30 11.54
C ALA A 91 -3.45 11.25 12.57
N ASN A 92 -2.21 10.95 12.14
CA ASN A 92 -1.05 10.74 13.01
C ASN A 92 0.19 11.53 12.53
N PRO A 93 0.16 12.87 12.50
CA PRO A 93 1.23 13.68 11.91
C PRO A 93 2.60 13.55 12.59
N HIS A 94 2.65 13.03 13.81
CA HIS A 94 3.89 12.82 14.57
C HIS A 94 4.42 11.38 14.52
N LYS A 95 3.67 10.46 13.88
CA LYS A 95 4.13 9.08 13.65
C LYS A 95 4.70 8.96 12.26
N LYS A 96 5.74 8.14 12.11
CA LYS A 96 6.25 7.69 10.81
C LYS A 96 5.29 6.65 10.23
N VAL A 97 4.80 6.88 9.04
CA VAL A 97 4.02 5.92 8.26
C VAL A 97 4.95 5.29 7.24
N ILE A 98 5.32 4.03 7.45
CA ILE A 98 6.30 3.31 6.65
C ILE A 98 5.54 2.28 5.80
N VAL A 99 5.63 2.44 4.48
CA VAL A 99 5.01 1.55 3.50
C VAL A 99 6.10 0.67 2.92
N LEU A 100 6.02 -0.62 3.22
CA LEU A 100 7.01 -1.62 2.88
C LEU A 100 6.58 -2.40 1.63
N PHE A 101 7.39 -2.34 0.59
CA PHE A 101 7.23 -3.18 -0.59
C PHE A 101 8.04 -4.44 -0.40
N ALA A 102 7.38 -5.55 -0.12
CA ALA A 102 8.03 -6.82 0.15
C ALA A 102 8.37 -7.55 -1.15
N SER A 103 9.63 -7.93 -1.32
CA SER A 103 10.11 -8.74 -2.44
C SER A 103 11.42 -9.43 -2.08
N TRP A 104 11.73 -10.55 -2.74
CA TRP A 104 13.05 -11.20 -2.62
C TRP A 104 14.14 -10.46 -3.37
N ASN A 105 13.79 -9.73 -4.43
CA ASN A 105 14.74 -8.98 -5.25
C ASN A 105 14.42 -7.49 -5.17
N GLU A 106 15.46 -6.66 -5.26
CA GLU A 106 15.34 -5.21 -5.32
C GLU A 106 14.51 -4.77 -6.55
N PHE A 107 13.77 -3.67 -6.38
CA PHE A 107 13.03 -3.01 -7.45
C PHE A 107 13.98 -2.20 -8.33
N THR A 108 14.63 -2.88 -9.26
CA THR A 108 15.60 -2.26 -10.19
C THR A 108 14.95 -1.56 -11.39
N ASN A 109 13.68 -1.88 -11.69
CA ASN A 109 12.96 -1.29 -12.81
C ASN A 109 11.77 -0.46 -12.31
N PRO A 110 11.69 0.85 -12.61
CA PRO A 110 10.60 1.72 -12.16
C PRO A 110 9.22 1.29 -12.68
N ASN A 111 9.15 0.48 -13.74
CA ASN A 111 7.90 -0.07 -14.26
C ASN A 111 7.34 -1.23 -13.43
N GLN A 112 8.09 -1.76 -12.47
CA GLN A 112 7.64 -2.83 -11.56
C GLN A 112 6.64 -2.33 -10.52
N VAL A 113 6.58 -1.01 -10.28
CA VAL A 113 5.65 -0.40 -9.31
C VAL A 113 4.76 0.59 -10.04
N ARG A 114 3.44 0.37 -9.95
CA ARG A 114 2.42 1.28 -10.44
C ARG A 114 1.75 1.97 -9.26
N PHE A 115 1.93 3.27 -9.18
CA PHE A 115 1.41 4.02 -8.06
C PHE A 115 0.87 5.37 -8.56
N PRO A 116 -0.41 5.43 -8.99
CA PRO A 116 -1.00 6.64 -9.57
C PRO A 116 -0.94 7.85 -8.63
N ASP A 117 -1.15 7.63 -7.33
CA ASP A 117 -1.27 8.68 -6.31
C ASP A 117 0.04 8.94 -5.55
N ILE A 118 1.18 8.42 -6.04
CA ILE A 118 2.45 8.45 -5.32
C ILE A 118 2.92 9.87 -4.99
N LEU A 119 2.77 10.81 -5.93
CA LEU A 119 3.16 12.21 -5.74
C LEU A 119 2.40 12.89 -4.61
N THR A 120 1.15 12.50 -4.37
CA THR A 120 0.35 13.02 -3.26
C THR A 120 0.89 12.52 -1.94
N LEU A 121 1.30 11.25 -1.89
CA LEU A 121 1.73 10.60 -0.65
C LEU A 121 3.17 10.93 -0.28
N VAL A 122 4.10 10.99 -1.24
CA VAL A 122 5.52 11.34 -0.96
C VAL A 122 5.68 12.78 -0.46
N ARG A 123 4.71 13.66 -0.72
CA ARG A 123 4.67 15.01 -0.17
C ARG A 123 4.22 15.07 1.30
N LEU A 124 3.69 13.98 1.84
CA LEU A 124 3.38 13.89 3.27
C LEU A 124 4.70 13.62 4.01
N PRO A 125 5.17 14.55 4.86
CA PRO A 125 6.52 14.50 5.41
C PRO A 125 6.77 13.31 6.35
N ASN A 126 5.70 12.66 6.81
CA ASN A 126 5.74 11.50 7.68
C ASN A 126 5.43 10.18 6.95
N VAL A 127 5.37 10.17 5.62
CA VAL A 127 5.19 8.95 4.82
C VAL A 127 6.52 8.57 4.17
N HIS A 128 6.89 7.30 4.30
CA HIS A 128 8.15 6.77 3.79
C HIS A 128 7.92 5.45 3.07
N PHE A 129 8.47 5.31 1.87
CA PHE A 129 8.36 4.09 1.08
C PHE A 129 9.70 3.37 1.07
N ARG A 130 9.69 2.10 1.46
CA ARG A 130 10.93 1.31 1.60
C ARG A 130 10.75 -0.05 0.95
N TRP A 131 11.85 -0.63 0.50
CA TRP A 131 11.90 -2.01 0.07
C TRP A 131 12.13 -2.91 1.30
N LEU A 132 11.35 -3.98 1.41
CA LEU A 132 11.52 -5.01 2.42
C LEU A 132 12.10 -6.26 1.75
N ASP A 133 13.42 -6.42 1.88
CA ASP A 133 14.13 -7.63 1.45
C ASP A 133 13.66 -8.82 2.28
N LEU A 134 12.89 -9.71 1.64
CA LEU A 134 12.31 -10.87 2.31
C LEU A 134 13.34 -11.86 2.84
N GLU A 135 14.48 -12.01 2.15
CA GLU A 135 15.51 -12.94 2.56
C GLU A 135 16.23 -12.44 3.81
N HIS A 136 16.64 -11.17 3.81
CA HIS A 136 17.25 -10.55 4.98
C HIS A 136 16.25 -10.43 6.15
N PHE A 137 15.03 -10.03 5.84
CA PHE A 137 13.99 -9.80 6.85
C PHE A 137 13.62 -11.07 7.61
N ALA A 138 13.57 -12.23 6.94
CA ALA A 138 13.23 -13.49 7.59
C ALA A 138 14.40 -14.10 8.40
N HIS A 139 15.63 -13.64 8.21
CA HIS A 139 16.81 -14.19 8.87
C HIS A 139 16.69 -14.15 10.41
N GLY A 140 17.00 -15.27 11.06
CA GLY A 140 16.94 -15.46 12.50
C GLY A 140 15.52 -15.56 13.07
N THR A 141 14.50 -15.73 12.22
CA THR A 141 13.10 -15.87 12.66
C THR A 141 12.61 -17.31 12.53
N PRO A 142 11.60 -17.74 13.30
CA PRO A 142 11.03 -19.09 13.18
C PRO A 142 10.46 -19.42 11.78
N VAL A 143 10.19 -18.41 10.95
CA VAL A 143 9.63 -18.57 9.60
C VAL A 143 10.67 -18.51 8.49
N GLU A 144 11.95 -18.35 8.81
CA GLU A 144 13.05 -18.24 7.84
C GLU A 144 13.03 -19.36 6.80
N GLY A 145 12.90 -20.61 7.27
CA GLY A 145 12.85 -21.78 6.40
C GLY A 145 11.62 -21.82 5.49
N VAL A 146 10.50 -21.18 5.88
CA VAL A 146 9.32 -21.06 5.01
C VAL A 146 9.55 -19.99 3.95
N ILE A 147 10.06 -18.82 4.33
CA ILE A 147 10.30 -17.68 3.42
C ILE A 147 11.37 -18.01 2.36
N ARG A 148 12.39 -18.80 2.72
CA ARG A 148 13.46 -19.24 1.80
C ARG A 148 13.10 -20.45 0.93
N SER A 149 11.93 -21.04 1.13
CA SER A 149 11.49 -22.23 0.39
C SER A 149 10.40 -21.91 -0.63
N ASP A 150 10.23 -22.80 -1.61
CA ASP A 150 9.14 -22.69 -2.60
C ASP A 150 7.75 -23.01 -2.02
N LYS A 151 7.64 -23.28 -0.71
CA LYS A 151 6.38 -23.68 -0.07
C LYS A 151 5.27 -22.65 -0.26
N LEU A 152 5.60 -21.36 -0.30
CA LEU A 152 4.60 -20.32 -0.50
C LEU A 152 4.09 -20.31 -1.96
N HIS A 153 4.98 -20.43 -2.95
CA HIS A 153 4.61 -20.50 -4.38
C HIS A 153 3.81 -21.74 -4.76
N GLN A 154 4.04 -22.85 -4.05
CA GLN A 154 3.29 -24.10 -4.26
C GLN A 154 1.83 -24.02 -3.77
N ARG A 155 1.47 -22.99 -2.99
CA ARG A 155 0.13 -22.82 -2.44
C ARG A 155 -0.72 -21.90 -3.32
N ARG A 156 -1.99 -22.26 -3.47
CA ARG A 156 -2.98 -21.40 -4.14
C ARG A 156 -3.18 -20.05 -3.44
N ASN A 157 -3.02 -20.03 -2.12
CA ASN A 157 -3.14 -18.83 -1.28
C ASN A 157 -1.78 -18.41 -0.69
N GLY A 158 -0.70 -18.60 -1.44
CA GLY A 158 0.65 -18.25 -1.00
C GLY A 158 0.82 -16.78 -0.67
N ALA A 159 0.15 -15.89 -1.42
CA ALA A 159 0.21 -14.45 -1.23
C ALA A 159 -0.45 -14.01 0.09
N GLU A 160 -1.61 -14.56 0.41
CA GLU A 160 -2.33 -14.31 1.65
C GLU A 160 -1.50 -14.81 2.84
N TYR A 161 -0.97 -16.03 2.77
CA TYR A 161 -0.11 -16.57 3.82
C TYR A 161 1.18 -15.77 4.00
N LEU A 162 1.81 -15.30 2.92
CA LEU A 162 2.96 -14.44 3.02
C LEU A 162 2.59 -13.15 3.77
N SER A 163 1.48 -12.51 3.42
CA SER A 163 1.02 -11.30 4.12
C SER A 163 0.81 -11.52 5.62
N GLU A 164 0.19 -12.64 6.03
CA GLU A 164 0.02 -13.01 7.45
C GLU A 164 1.36 -13.21 8.16
N ILE A 165 2.33 -13.85 7.50
CA ILE A 165 3.66 -14.06 8.07
C ILE A 165 4.37 -12.71 8.24
N LEU A 166 4.39 -11.87 7.20
CA LEU A 166 5.18 -10.64 7.20
C LEU A 166 4.73 -9.66 8.27
N ARG A 167 3.43 -9.47 8.50
CA ARG A 167 2.96 -8.54 9.54
C ARG A 167 3.36 -8.98 10.95
N LEU A 168 3.36 -10.29 11.21
CA LEU A 168 3.76 -10.83 12.51
C LEU A 168 5.27 -10.74 12.69
N VAL A 169 6.06 -11.09 11.66
CA VAL A 169 7.52 -10.95 11.70
C VAL A 169 7.93 -9.48 11.86
N LEU A 170 7.21 -8.56 11.21
CA LEU A 170 7.49 -7.13 11.28
C LEU A 170 7.38 -6.62 12.70
N LEU A 171 6.26 -6.93 13.35
CA LEU A 171 6.03 -6.53 14.73
C LEU A 171 6.92 -7.29 15.70
N TYR A 172 7.23 -8.57 15.45
CA TYR A 172 8.21 -9.33 16.23
C TYR A 172 9.61 -8.68 16.19
N LYS A 173 10.04 -8.21 15.02
CA LYS A 173 11.35 -7.59 14.84
C LYS A 173 11.38 -6.15 15.32
N TYR A 174 10.33 -5.37 15.14
CA TYR A 174 10.43 -3.92 15.26
C TYR A 174 9.42 -3.28 16.21
N GLY A 175 8.41 -4.03 16.65
CA GLY A 175 7.24 -3.47 17.33
C GLY A 175 6.50 -2.45 16.46
N GLY A 176 5.66 -1.63 17.09
CA GLY A 176 4.88 -0.59 16.42
C GLY A 176 3.45 -1.03 16.10
N ILE A 177 2.84 -0.39 15.10
CA ILE A 177 1.46 -0.66 14.67
C ILE A 177 1.48 -1.12 13.22
N TYR A 178 0.89 -2.27 12.93
CA TYR A 178 0.62 -2.73 11.57
C TYR A 178 -0.84 -2.45 11.19
N LEU A 179 -1.06 -2.00 9.96
CA LEU A 179 -2.35 -1.84 9.33
C LEU A 179 -2.35 -2.50 7.93
N ASP A 180 -3.43 -3.21 7.60
CA ASP A 180 -3.66 -3.64 6.21
C ASP A 180 -3.84 -2.42 5.28
N LEU A 181 -3.48 -2.58 4.01
CA LEU A 181 -3.60 -1.53 2.99
C LEU A 181 -5.05 -1.15 2.64
N ASP A 182 -6.06 -1.73 3.28
CA ASP A 182 -7.46 -1.32 3.16
C ASP A 182 -8.10 -0.87 4.48
N VAL A 183 -7.28 -0.59 5.50
CA VAL A 183 -7.72 0.01 6.76
C VAL A 183 -7.66 1.53 6.69
N VAL A 184 -8.83 2.18 6.78
CA VAL A 184 -8.93 3.64 6.88
C VAL A 184 -8.81 4.08 8.34
N THR A 185 -7.83 4.94 8.60
CA THR A 185 -7.58 5.47 9.95
C THR A 185 -8.37 6.76 10.17
N MET A 186 -9.30 6.71 11.12
CA MET A 186 -10.20 7.84 11.41
C MET A 186 -9.71 8.71 12.57
N LYS A 187 -8.84 8.19 13.44
CA LYS A 187 -8.40 8.84 14.67
C LYS A 187 -6.92 8.56 14.93
N LYS A 188 -6.36 9.33 15.86
CA LYS A 188 -5.01 9.09 16.38
C LYS A 188 -4.88 7.67 16.90
N LEU A 189 -3.77 7.03 16.57
CA LEU A 189 -3.35 5.70 16.98
C LEU A 189 -2.54 5.80 18.29
N GLU A 190 -3.16 6.44 19.28
CA GLU A 190 -2.63 6.62 20.63
C GLU A 190 -3.37 5.65 21.54
N PHE A 191 -2.72 4.53 21.85
CA PHE A 191 -3.29 3.47 22.66
C PHE A 191 -2.61 3.42 24.02
N TYR A 192 -3.40 3.25 25.08
CA TYR A 192 -2.86 3.10 26.44
C TYR A 192 -2.01 1.81 26.56
N ASN A 193 -2.49 0.72 25.99
CA ASN A 193 -1.73 -0.53 25.87
C ASN A 193 -1.17 -0.63 24.44
N PRO A 194 0.17 -0.73 24.27
CA PRO A 194 0.78 -0.88 22.95
C PRO A 194 0.57 -2.28 22.35
N ASN A 195 0.15 -3.26 23.15
CA ASN A 195 -0.13 -4.63 22.73
C ASN A 195 -1.64 -4.81 22.52
N PHE A 196 -2.07 -4.89 21.26
CA PHE A 196 -3.48 -5.06 20.91
C PHE A 196 -3.68 -5.75 19.56
N PHE A 197 -4.89 -6.29 19.40
CA PHE A 197 -5.44 -6.71 18.11
C PHE A 197 -6.72 -5.93 17.84
N GLY A 198 -6.98 -5.65 16.57
CA GLY A 198 -8.24 -5.05 16.13
C GLY A 198 -9.40 -6.02 16.34
N ALA A 199 -10.46 -5.56 17.01
CA ALA A 199 -11.70 -6.32 17.11
C ALA A 199 -12.51 -6.15 15.83
N GLU A 200 -12.86 -7.25 15.18
CA GLU A 200 -13.81 -7.28 14.06
C GLU A 200 -15.25 -7.30 14.58
N THR A 201 -15.45 -8.03 15.67
CA THR A 201 -16.72 -8.15 16.39
C THR A 201 -16.46 -8.24 17.89
N PRO A 202 -17.48 -8.24 18.76
CA PRO A 202 -17.28 -8.46 20.19
C PRO A 202 -16.63 -9.81 20.58
N ARG A 203 -16.49 -10.75 19.63
CA ARG A 203 -15.95 -12.10 19.89
C ARG A 203 -14.83 -12.51 18.94
N LEU A 204 -14.49 -11.68 17.96
CA LEU A 204 -13.50 -11.98 16.94
C LEU A 204 -12.51 -10.84 16.84
N VAL A 205 -11.23 -11.20 16.80
CA VAL A 205 -10.12 -10.29 16.51
C VAL A 205 -9.52 -10.65 15.17
N GLY A 206 -9.11 -9.62 14.43
CA GLY A 206 -8.48 -9.74 13.13
C GLY A 206 -6.99 -9.41 13.19
N SER A 207 -6.27 -9.80 12.13
CA SER A 207 -4.85 -9.49 11.97
C SER A 207 -4.60 -8.25 11.10
N SER A 208 -5.65 -7.55 10.66
CA SER A 208 -5.58 -6.33 9.84
C SER A 208 -5.13 -5.09 10.60
N VAL A 209 -5.22 -5.10 11.94
CA VAL A 209 -4.77 -4.01 12.82
C VAL A 209 -4.14 -4.66 14.04
N ILE A 210 -2.83 -4.52 14.20
CA ILE A 210 -2.09 -5.13 15.32
C ILE A 210 -1.11 -4.10 15.86
N GLY A 211 -1.05 -3.98 17.18
CA GLY A 211 -0.01 -3.25 17.89
C GLY A 211 0.80 -4.20 18.75
N LEU A 212 2.14 -4.13 18.67
CA LEU A 212 3.02 -4.84 19.60
C LEU A 212 4.21 -3.98 20.04
N GLU A 213 4.51 -4.00 21.32
CA GLU A 213 5.75 -3.47 21.89
C GLU A 213 6.86 -4.52 21.77
N ARG A 214 8.09 -4.07 21.56
CA ARG A 214 9.29 -4.93 21.53
C ARG A 214 10.02 -4.88 22.86
#